data_AF-A0A4Q0B0X9-F1
#
_entry.id   AF-A0A4Q0B0X9-F1
#
_cell.length_a   1.000
_cell.length_b   1.000
_cell.length_c   1.000
_cell.angle_alpha   90.00
_cell.angle_beta   90.00
_cell.angle_gamma   90.00
#
_symmetry.space_group_name_H-M   'P 1'
#
loop_
_entity.id
_entity.type
_entity.pdbx_description
1 polymer ?
#
loop_
_entity_poly.entity_id
_entity_poly.type
_entity_poly.pdbx_seq_one_letter_code
_entity_poly.pdbx_strand_id
1 'polypeptide(L)' 'MATRTVFSDDNNNEMDCYLNDNGKVFISIGQTGDDNIYSGFITLEKSDVTQLIKILSELEKEMAD' A
#
# COMPACT_ATOMS: atom_id res chain seq x y z
N MET A 1 -19.03 1.89 -3.77
CA MET A 1 -18.27 2.32 -4.96
C MET A 1 -16.83 2.00 -4.66
N ALA A 2 -16.28 1.05 -5.40
CA ALA A 2 -14.90 0.68 -5.23
C ALA A 2 -13.99 1.84 -5.65
N THR A 3 -12.93 2.08 -4.88
CA THR A 3 -11.98 3.18 -5.10
C THR A 3 -10.61 2.59 -5.35
N ARG A 4 -9.90 3.07 -6.37
CA ARG A 4 -8.52 2.69 -6.66
C ARG A 4 -7.62 3.92 -6.56
N THR A 5 -6.48 3.75 -5.90
CA THR A 5 -5.44 4.77 -5.76
C THR A 5 -4.10 4.11 -6.04
N VAL A 6 -3.29 4.72 -6.91
CA VAL A 6 -1.95 4.23 -7.25
C VAL A 6 -0.93 5.22 -6.73
N PHE A 7 0.11 4.72 -6.07
CA PHE A 7 1.29 5.47 -5.67
C PHE A 7 2.50 4.95 -6.47
N SER A 8 3.34 5.87 -6.92
CA SER A 8 4.62 5.57 -7.56
C SER A 8 5.65 6.63 -7.18
N ASP A 9 6.91 6.24 -7.03
CA ASP A 9 8.01 7.14 -6.68
C ASP A 9 9.18 7.10 -7.69
N ASP A 10 10.19 7.96 -7.45
CA ASP A 10 11.39 8.06 -8.30
C ASP A 10 12.32 6.84 -8.18
N ASN A 11 12.07 5.94 -7.23
CA ASN A 11 12.84 4.71 -7.03
C ASN A 11 12.18 3.50 -7.71
N ASN A 12 11.24 3.76 -8.63
CA ASN A 12 10.44 2.77 -9.34
C ASN A 12 9.52 1.94 -8.43
N ASN A 13 9.29 2.31 -7.17
CA ASN A 13 8.33 1.59 -6.34
C ASN A 13 6.91 1.90 -6.82
N GLU A 14 6.05 0.88 -6.87
CA GLU A 14 4.62 1.03 -7.16
C GLU A 14 3.79 0.38 -6.06
N MET A 15 2.72 1.07 -5.65
CA MET A 15 1.70 0.55 -4.75
C MET A 15 0.31 0.80 -5.34
N ASP A 16 -0.42 -0.28 -5.66
CA ASP A 16 -1.80 -0.22 -6.12
C ASP A 16 -2.75 -0.58 -4.97
N CYS A 17 -3.54 0.40 -4.53
CA CYS A 17 -4.50 0.28 -3.44
C CYS A 17 -5.93 0.26 -4.00
N TYR A 18 -6.67 -0.82 -3.74
CA TYR A 18 -8.06 -0.99 -4.13
C TYR A 18 -8.96 -1.22 -2.91
N LEU A 19 -9.89 -0.30 -2.66
CA LEU A 19 -10.99 -0.47 -1.71
C LEU A 19 -12.18 -1.08 -2.43
N ASN A 20 -12.59 -2.29 -2.04
CA ASN A 20 -13.76 -2.94 -2.62
C ASN A 20 -15.08 -2.51 -1.95
N ASP A 21 -16.20 -2.91 -2.54
CA ASP A 21 -17.54 -2.60 -2.00
C ASP A 21 -17.86 -3.29 -0.65
N ASN A 22 -17.05 -4.26 -0.23
CA ASN A 22 -17.15 -4.91 1.08
C ASN A 22 -16.32 -4.20 2.17
N GLY A 23 -15.70 -3.06 1.85
CA GLY A 23 -14.89 -2.29 2.80
C GLY A 23 -13.51 -2.87 3.11
N LYS A 24 -13.02 -3.79 2.27
CA LYS A 24 -11.66 -4.34 2.37
C LYS A 24 -10.71 -3.61 1.43
N VAL A 25 -9.50 -3.36 1.91
CA VAL A 25 -8.42 -2.76 1.13
C VAL A 25 -7.50 -3.87 0.64
N PHE A 26 -7.20 -3.86 -0.64
CA PHE A 26 -6.19 -4.70 -1.27
C PHE A 26 -5.04 -3.82 -1.68
N ILE A 27 -3.83 -4.20 -1.32
CA ILE A 27 -2.61 -3.46 -1.65
C ILE A 27 -1.69 -4.42 -2.38
N SER A 28 -1.31 -4.06 -3.61
CA SER A 28 -0.28 -4.75 -4.37
C SER A 28 0.96 -3.86 -4.41
N ILE A 29 2.13 -4.41 -4.10
CA ILE A 29 3.40 -3.69 -4.08
C ILE A 29 4.31 -4.32 -5.12
N GLY A 30 4.94 -3.48 -5.94
CA GLY A 30 5.80 -3.92 -7.04
C GLY A 30 6.84 -2.86 -7.39
N GLN A 31 7.56 -3.12 -8.48
CA GLN A 31 8.47 -2.16 -9.08
C GLN A 31 8.11 -1.95 -10.55
N THR A 32 8.11 -0.69 -10.99
CA THR A 32 7.89 -0.35 -12.39
C THR A 32 9.05 -0.84 -13.25
N GLY A 33 8.72 -1.49 -14.37
CA GLY A 33 9.72 -2.03 -15.31
C GLY A 33 10.28 -3.41 -14.94
N ASP A 34 9.82 -4.02 -13.84
CA ASP A 34 10.09 -5.44 -13.56
C ASP A 34 9.04 -6.32 -14.25
N ASP A 35 9.47 -7.46 -14.80
CA ASP A 35 8.58 -8.43 -15.46
C ASP A 35 7.61 -9.08 -14.46
N ASN A 36 7.95 -9.06 -13.16
CA ASN A 36 7.05 -9.41 -12.08
C ASN A 36 6.32 -8.16 -11.55
N ILE A 37 5.12 -7.94 -12.06
CA ILE A 37 4.34 -6.70 -11.85
C ILE A 37 4.11 -6.39 -10.36
N TYR A 38 3.97 -7.40 -9.49
CA TYR A 38 3.84 -7.21 -8.03
C TYR A 38 4.58 -8.31 -7.25
N SER A 39 5.46 -7.92 -6.32
CA SER A 39 6.26 -8.82 -5.47
C SER A 39 5.65 -9.06 -4.09
N GLY A 40 4.64 -8.28 -3.70
CA GLY A 40 3.90 -8.44 -2.46
C GLY A 40 2.44 -8.06 -2.60
N PHE A 41 1.58 -8.75 -1.84
CA PHE A 41 0.14 -8.48 -1.78
C PHE A 41 -0.38 -8.62 -0.36
N ILE A 42 -1.23 -7.69 0.07
CA ILE A 42 -1.90 -7.75 1.37
C ILE A 42 -3.37 -7.35 1.24
N THR A 43 -4.22 -8.00 2.02
CA THR A 43 -5.65 -7.67 2.16
C THR A 43 -5.90 -7.25 3.61
N LEU A 44 -6.53 -6.10 3.80
CA LEU A 44 -6.72 -5.47 5.11
C LEU A 44 -8.19 -5.11 5.34
N GLU A 45 -8.67 -5.32 6.56
CA GLU A 45 -9.91 -4.73 7.04
C GLU A 45 -9.64 -3.36 7.66
N LYS A 46 -10.70 -2.60 7.97
CA LYS A 46 -10.57 -1.23 8.49
C LYS A 46 -9.71 -1.13 9.78
N SER A 47 -9.81 -2.13 10.66
CA SER A 47 -8.97 -2.22 11.87
C SER A 47 -7.50 -2.35 11.52
N ASP A 48 -7.19 -3.19 10.54
CA ASP A 48 -5.80 -3.50 10.15
C ASP A 48 -5.18 -2.30 9.45
N VAL A 49 -5.94 -1.60 8.60
CA VAL A 49 -5.51 -0.32 8.00
C VAL A 49 -5.14 0.69 9.07
N THR A 50 -5.96 0.80 10.13
CA THR A 50 -5.70 1.74 11.23
C THR A 50 -4.41 1.37 11.97
N GLN A 51 -4.15 0.08 12.19
CA GLN A 51 -2.91 -0.39 12.81
C GLN A 51 -1.69 -0.18 11.90
N LEU A 52 -1.83 -0.45 10.59
CA LEU A 52 -0.77 -0.22 9.62
C LEU A 52 -0.36 1.25 9.59
N ILE A 53 -1.33 2.17 9.51
CA ILE A 53 -1.07 3.62 9.56
C ILE A 53 -0.31 3.98 10.84
N LYS A 54 -0.73 3.44 12.00
CA LYS A 54 -0.05 3.70 13.26
C LYS A 54 1.42 3.26 13.23
N ILE A 55 1.69 2.04 12.76
CA ILE A 55 3.06 1.50 12.66
C ILE A 55 3.91 2.38 11.72
N LEU A 56 3.38 2.73 10.54
CA LEU A 56 4.09 3.56 9.57
C LEU A 56 4.39 4.96 10.13
N SER A 57 3.45 5.58 10.83
CA SER A 57 3.66 6.89 11.49
C SER A 57 4.61 6.83 12.68
N GLU A 58 4.78 5.67 13.32
CA GLU A 58 5.81 5.49 14.35
C GLU A 58 7.19 5.38 13.70
N LEU A 59 7.33 4.61 12.62
CA LEU A 59 8.56 4.50 11.85
C LEU A 59 8.99 5.84 11.23
N GLU A 60 8.06 6.61 10.67
CA GLU A 60 8.31 7.95 10.12
C GLU A 60 9.01 8.88 11.14
N LYS A 61 8.64 8.80 12.42
CA LYS A 61 9.25 9.62 13.49
C LYS A 61 10.68 9.19 13.84
N GLU A 62 11.04 7.95 13.55
CA GLU A 62 12.35 7.38 13.83
C GLU A 62 13.32 7.54 12.64
N MET A 63 12.79 7.81 11.44
CA MET A 63 13.61 8.07 10.26
C MET A 63 14.42 9.35 10.45
N ALA A 64 15.72 9.26 10.19
CA ALA A 64 16.59 10.44 10.18
C ALA A 64 16.33 11.26 8.90
N ASP A 65 16.45 12.58 9.02
CA ASP A 65 16.39 13.53 7.89
C ASP A 65 17.51 13.29 6.86
#